data_AF-A0A1V9EFC9-F1
#
_entry.id   AF-A0A1V9EFC9-F1
#
_cell.length_a   1.000
_cell.length_b   1.000
_cell.length_c   1.000
_cell.angle_alpha   90.00
_cell.angle_beta   90.00
_cell.angle_gamma   90.00
#
_symmetry.space_group_name_H-M   'P 1'
#
loop_
_entity.id
_entity.type
_entity.pdbx_description
1 polymer ?
#
loop_
_entity_poly.entity_id
_entity_poly.type
_entity_poly.pdbx_seq_one_letter_code
_entity_poly.pdbx_strand_id
1 'polypeptide(L)'
;MRISNQEPILQLTGTVWTTQGDDAQRKYDYTYDNSGRVTRADFREYTTSSAGWSNAKMDFSVTGLNGKIEYDLNGNLKYMMHKGVMPGNSSPVNIDDLRYFYETLGNKLTKVKDESTLAQGSNGKFGDFTDGSNADNDDYAYDDNGNLVKDLNKDIKDLAGSANGIKYNYLDKPEEIRIIGKGTIKLVYDADGNKLQKIFTPENSNTDTVTSYINGFVYRGDELQYINFEEGRIRVMQTVTSDPNNAYDFLALDGNMDLPGGKRGAYDFFIRDHLGNVRMILTEETHTGRNTCTMELNRANNEETVFGQVDANGTPTGSNEVKARFPVDQIPGQTIGNGWQNNAIGNYVSRLGNLASKVGPNALLKVMAGDEISAEAFYYYQNAVANQPGGASFVSDILLSLAQAISGSPLTAGVTKSAASNITNQLSSSVPFRTIIDPDANDIGDNRPKAYLAILYFDERFNLVEEGSETKRVLQSGNGASPLVLPNRKAPKNGYALVYLCNESDEMVYFNNLQVTHNRGRIIEENLIMPMG
;
A
#
# COMPACT_ATOMS: atom_id res chain seq x y z
N MET A 1 -16.46 -59.42 -2.94
CA MET A 1 -15.95 -58.39 -2.04
C MET A 1 -15.37 -57.27 -2.90
N ARG A 2 -16.16 -56.25 -3.26
CA ARG A 2 -15.66 -55.07 -3.97
C ARG A 2 -15.16 -54.11 -2.91
N ILE A 3 -13.85 -53.93 -2.82
CA ILE A 3 -13.23 -52.88 -2.02
C ILE A 3 -13.30 -51.61 -2.88
N SER A 4 -14.20 -50.69 -2.53
CA SER A 4 -14.13 -49.33 -3.05
C SER A 4 -13.07 -48.58 -2.25
N ASN A 5 -11.92 -48.33 -2.85
CA ASN A 5 -11.04 -47.27 -2.38
C ASN A 5 -11.68 -45.95 -2.80
N GLN A 6 -12.67 -45.49 -2.03
CA GLN A 6 -12.91 -44.05 -1.93
C GLN A 6 -11.81 -43.52 -1.04
N GLU A 7 -10.74 -43.02 -1.65
CA GLU A 7 -9.92 -42.01 -0.99
C GLU A 7 -10.88 -40.93 -0.48
N PRO A 8 -10.92 -40.62 0.83
CA PRO A 8 -11.78 -39.56 1.33
C PRO A 8 -11.39 -38.26 0.63
N ILE A 9 -12.38 -37.58 0.04
CA ILE A 9 -12.19 -36.19 -0.40
C ILE A 9 -11.89 -35.40 0.87
N LEU A 10 -10.61 -35.12 1.12
CA LEU A 10 -10.17 -34.33 2.27
C LEU A 10 -10.64 -32.89 2.05
N GLN A 11 -11.75 -32.52 2.66
CA GLN A 11 -12.23 -31.15 2.73
C GLN A 11 -11.53 -30.42 3.86
N LEU A 12 -10.97 -29.24 3.58
CA LEU A 12 -10.35 -28.43 4.61
C LEU A 12 -11.44 -27.85 5.53
N THR A 13 -11.46 -28.22 6.80
CA THR A 13 -12.46 -27.69 7.74
C THR A 13 -12.17 -26.26 8.18
N GLY A 14 -10.90 -25.84 8.13
CA GLY A 14 -10.50 -24.48 8.48
C GLY A 14 -8.99 -24.26 8.45
N THR A 15 -8.58 -23.00 8.51
CA THR A 15 -7.19 -22.57 8.63
C THR A 15 -7.08 -21.62 9.81
N VAL A 16 -6.04 -21.75 10.63
CA VAL A 16 -5.66 -20.76 11.65
C VAL A 16 -4.25 -20.28 11.35
N TRP A 17 -4.01 -18.98 11.40
CA TRP A 17 -2.70 -18.41 11.15
C TRP A 17 -2.41 -17.20 12.03
N THR A 18 -1.14 -16.86 12.14
CA THR A 18 -0.61 -15.65 12.77
C THR A 18 0.62 -15.27 11.99
N THR A 19 0.82 -13.97 11.77
CA THR A 19 1.96 -13.47 11.01
C THR A 19 2.62 -12.33 11.74
N GLN A 20 3.89 -12.10 11.42
CA GLN A 20 4.63 -10.96 11.95
C GLN A 20 4.01 -9.61 11.53
N GLY A 21 3.24 -9.59 10.44
CA GLY A 21 2.62 -8.38 9.89
C GLY A 21 1.74 -7.60 10.87
N ASP A 22 1.11 -8.26 11.83
CA ASP A 22 0.37 -7.56 12.90
C ASP A 22 0.19 -8.35 14.20
N ASP A 23 0.76 -9.56 14.26
CA ASP A 23 0.71 -10.52 15.37
C ASP A 23 -0.73 -10.90 15.80
N ALA A 24 -1.71 -10.68 14.92
CA ALA A 24 -3.09 -11.05 15.18
C ALA A 24 -3.34 -12.51 14.75
N GLN A 25 -3.96 -13.30 15.62
CA GLN A 25 -4.39 -14.64 15.23
C GLN A 25 -5.69 -14.56 14.45
N ARG A 26 -5.73 -15.22 13.29
CA ARG A 26 -6.87 -15.20 12.39
C ARG A 26 -7.23 -16.61 11.98
N LYS A 27 -8.49 -16.79 11.59
CA LYS A 27 -8.95 -18.06 11.06
C LYS A 27 -10.02 -17.92 10.00
N TYR A 28 -10.11 -18.97 9.20
CA TYR A 28 -11.26 -19.29 8.36
C TYR A 28 -11.82 -20.64 8.81
N ASP A 29 -13.13 -20.71 9.03
CA ASP A 29 -13.86 -21.97 9.15
C ASP A 29 -14.70 -22.18 7.88
N TYR A 30 -14.54 -23.32 7.21
CA TYR A 30 -15.24 -23.61 5.95
C TYR A 30 -16.41 -24.56 6.19
N THR A 31 -17.53 -24.30 5.50
CA THR A 31 -18.65 -25.26 5.43
C THR A 31 -18.90 -25.67 4.00
N TYR A 32 -19.37 -26.90 3.82
CA TYR A 32 -19.61 -27.49 2.52
C TYR A 32 -21.05 -27.99 2.43
N ASP A 33 -21.58 -28.04 1.21
CA ASP A 33 -22.79 -28.81 0.94
C ASP A 33 -22.47 -30.32 0.79
N ASN A 34 -23.51 -31.13 0.61
CA ASN A 34 -23.37 -32.58 0.46
C ASN A 34 -22.61 -32.98 -0.83
N SER A 35 -22.45 -32.07 -1.78
CA SER A 35 -21.67 -32.27 -3.01
C SER A 35 -20.22 -31.83 -2.84
N GLY A 36 -19.83 -31.33 -1.67
CA GLY A 36 -18.48 -30.88 -1.36
C GLY A 36 -18.11 -29.51 -1.90
N ARG A 37 -19.10 -28.68 -2.27
CA ARG A 37 -18.88 -27.28 -2.66
C ARG A 37 -18.88 -26.40 -1.42
N VAL A 38 -17.99 -25.41 -1.38
CA VAL A 38 -17.92 -24.45 -0.28
C VAL A 38 -19.22 -23.65 -0.23
N THR A 39 -19.89 -23.61 0.91
CA THR A 39 -21.10 -22.82 1.14
C THR A 39 -20.86 -21.60 2.00
N ARG A 40 -19.75 -21.58 2.74
CA ARG A 40 -19.36 -20.47 3.62
C ARG A 40 -17.87 -20.57 3.94
N ALA A 41 -17.24 -19.41 4.07
CA ALA A 41 -15.91 -19.26 4.66
C ALA A 41 -16.00 -18.18 5.73
N ASP A 42 -15.98 -18.59 7.01
CA ASP A 42 -16.13 -17.67 8.14
C ASP A 42 -14.80 -17.14 8.62
N PHE A 43 -14.57 -15.85 8.41
CA PHE A 43 -13.42 -15.16 8.98
C PHE A 43 -13.65 -14.83 10.45
N ARG A 44 -12.65 -15.06 11.29
CA ARG A 44 -12.60 -14.51 12.66
C ARG A 44 -11.18 -14.10 13.03
N GLU A 45 -11.08 -13.04 13.82
CA GLU A 45 -9.86 -12.56 14.44
C GLU A 45 -9.93 -12.78 15.95
N TYR A 46 -8.82 -13.21 16.54
CA TYR A 46 -8.64 -13.30 17.99
C TYR A 46 -7.93 -12.06 18.48
N THR A 47 -8.62 -11.24 19.28
CA THR A 47 -8.09 -9.94 19.71
C THR A 47 -7.47 -10.00 21.11
N THR A 48 -8.18 -10.58 22.08
CA THR A 48 -7.69 -10.77 23.45
C THR A 48 -8.30 -12.03 24.06
N SER A 49 -7.72 -12.50 25.16
CA SER A 49 -8.25 -13.62 25.94
C SER A 49 -9.68 -13.40 26.45
N SER A 50 -10.11 -12.15 26.65
CA SER A 50 -11.45 -11.80 27.10
C SER A 50 -12.46 -11.64 25.96
N ALA A 51 -12.02 -11.25 24.76
CA ALA A 51 -12.89 -11.03 23.60
C ALA A 51 -13.11 -12.30 22.75
N GLY A 52 -12.14 -13.22 22.74
CA GLY A 52 -12.21 -14.45 21.96
C GLY A 52 -12.18 -14.22 20.44
N TRP A 53 -12.63 -15.23 19.69
CA TRP A 53 -12.76 -15.16 18.23
C TRP A 53 -13.99 -14.33 17.83
N SER A 54 -13.78 -13.25 17.08
CA SER A 54 -14.84 -12.34 16.64
C SER A 54 -14.60 -11.85 15.21
N ASN A 55 -15.65 -11.41 14.55
CA ASN A 55 -15.58 -10.71 13.26
C ASN A 55 -16.16 -9.28 13.33
N ALA A 56 -16.40 -8.75 14.54
CA ALA A 56 -17.09 -7.46 14.71
C ALA A 56 -16.27 -6.25 14.21
N LYS A 57 -14.94 -6.34 14.25
CA LYS A 57 -14.02 -5.26 13.83
C LYS A 57 -13.33 -5.53 12.50
N MET A 58 -13.26 -6.80 12.12
CA MET A 58 -12.61 -7.29 10.92
C MET A 58 -13.38 -8.52 10.43
N ASP A 59 -13.89 -8.45 9.21
CA ASP A 59 -14.62 -9.56 8.60
C ASP A 59 -14.29 -9.64 7.12
N PHE A 60 -13.79 -10.81 6.72
CA PHE A 60 -13.50 -11.19 5.35
C PHE A 60 -14.24 -12.49 4.99
N SER A 61 -15.38 -12.72 5.64
CA SER A 61 -16.18 -13.91 5.41
C SER A 61 -16.80 -13.90 4.02
N VAL A 62 -16.88 -15.08 3.42
CA VAL A 62 -17.60 -15.35 2.19
C VAL A 62 -18.85 -16.14 2.52
N THR A 63 -20.00 -15.67 2.02
CA THR A 63 -21.31 -16.24 2.32
C THR A 63 -22.24 -16.04 1.13
N GLY A 64 -23.55 -16.16 1.35
CA GLY A 64 -24.55 -15.73 0.38
C GLY A 64 -25.91 -15.49 1.05
N LEU A 65 -26.98 -15.61 0.27
CA LEU A 65 -28.34 -15.42 0.76
C LEU A 65 -28.65 -16.42 1.88
N ASN A 66 -29.30 -15.96 2.96
CA ASN A 66 -29.56 -16.76 4.16
C ASN A 66 -28.31 -17.43 4.78
N GLY A 67 -27.13 -16.83 4.57
CA GLY A 67 -25.88 -17.28 5.17
C GLY A 67 -25.15 -18.38 4.40
N LYS A 68 -25.49 -18.61 3.12
CA LYS A 68 -24.83 -19.62 2.28
C LYS A 68 -24.66 -19.14 0.85
N ILE A 69 -23.49 -19.40 0.28
CA ILE A 69 -23.23 -19.30 -1.16
C ILE A 69 -24.23 -20.21 -1.88
N GLU A 70 -24.83 -19.71 -2.95
CA GLU A 70 -25.81 -20.47 -3.73
C GLU A 70 -25.20 -20.99 -5.02
N TYR A 71 -25.54 -22.23 -5.35
CA TYR A 71 -25.19 -22.87 -6.61
C TYR A 71 -26.43 -23.38 -7.30
N ASP A 72 -26.39 -23.49 -8.61
CA ASP A 72 -27.37 -24.26 -9.35
C ASP A 72 -27.13 -25.77 -9.22
N LEU A 73 -28.00 -26.56 -9.87
CA LEU A 73 -27.92 -28.02 -9.86
C LEU A 73 -26.71 -28.56 -10.64
N ASN A 74 -26.15 -27.76 -11.55
CA ASN A 74 -24.98 -28.13 -12.37
C ASN A 74 -23.65 -27.74 -11.70
N GLY A 75 -23.68 -27.00 -10.59
CA GLY A 75 -22.47 -26.53 -9.92
C GLY A 75 -22.07 -25.10 -10.23
N ASN A 76 -22.83 -24.39 -11.05
CA ASN A 76 -22.55 -22.99 -11.35
C ASN A 76 -22.87 -22.13 -10.13
N LEU A 77 -22.00 -21.18 -9.81
CA LEU A 77 -22.20 -20.20 -8.75
C LEU A 77 -23.38 -19.30 -9.11
N LYS A 78 -24.31 -19.02 -8.19
CA LYS A 78 -25.45 -18.12 -8.44
C LYS A 78 -25.36 -16.83 -7.62
N TYR A 79 -24.92 -16.96 -6.39
CA TYR A 79 -24.92 -15.88 -5.41
C TYR A 79 -23.72 -16.03 -4.50
N MET A 80 -22.96 -14.96 -4.34
CA MET A 80 -21.92 -14.85 -3.33
C MET A 80 -21.96 -13.44 -2.70
N MET A 81 -21.73 -13.36 -1.40
CA MET A 81 -21.42 -12.10 -0.72
C MET A 81 -20.05 -12.20 -0.09
N HIS A 82 -19.29 -11.11 -0.18
CA HIS A 82 -17.98 -11.02 0.42
C HIS A 82 -17.92 -9.82 1.36
N LYS A 83 -17.48 -10.07 2.59
CA LYS A 83 -17.20 -9.02 3.57
C LYS A 83 -15.80 -8.46 3.36
N GLY A 84 -15.65 -7.19 3.69
CA GLY A 84 -14.36 -6.53 3.76
C GLY A 84 -14.35 -5.41 4.78
N VAL A 85 -13.20 -4.77 4.91
CA VAL A 85 -12.97 -3.72 5.90
C VAL A 85 -12.51 -2.45 5.21
N MET A 86 -13.33 -1.41 5.30
CA MET A 86 -12.96 -0.08 4.81
C MET A 86 -12.11 0.65 5.87
N PRO A 87 -10.95 1.23 5.51
CA PRO A 87 -10.19 2.08 6.41
C PRO A 87 -11.05 3.20 7.02
N GLY A 88 -10.82 3.54 8.28
CA GLY A 88 -11.63 4.53 9.02
C GLY A 88 -13.05 4.09 9.41
N ASN A 89 -13.58 2.97 8.92
CA ASN A 89 -14.87 2.44 9.38
C ASN A 89 -14.72 1.60 10.65
N SER A 90 -15.70 1.74 11.54
CA SER A 90 -15.75 1.03 12.83
C SER A 90 -16.24 -0.42 12.73
N SER A 91 -16.84 -0.79 11.60
CA SER A 91 -17.44 -2.09 11.31
C SER A 91 -17.15 -2.55 9.87
N PRO A 92 -17.07 -3.86 9.61
CA PRO A 92 -16.97 -4.42 8.27
C PRO A 92 -18.19 -4.11 7.39
N VAL A 93 -17.98 -4.15 6.08
CA VAL A 93 -18.96 -3.85 5.03
C VAL A 93 -19.08 -5.04 4.07
N ASN A 94 -20.15 -5.12 3.28
CA ASN A 94 -20.14 -5.99 2.10
C ASN A 94 -19.32 -5.26 1.05
N ILE A 95 -18.21 -5.85 0.60
CA ILE A 95 -17.48 -5.30 -0.55
C ILE A 95 -18.13 -5.80 -1.84
N ASP A 96 -18.45 -7.09 -1.89
CA ASP A 96 -19.18 -7.70 -3.00
C ASP A 96 -20.56 -8.24 -2.57
N ASP A 97 -21.55 -8.07 -3.44
CA ASP A 97 -22.84 -8.78 -3.40
C ASP A 97 -23.20 -9.29 -4.80
N LEU A 98 -22.57 -10.41 -5.19
CA LEU A 98 -22.51 -10.87 -6.57
C LEU A 98 -23.70 -11.76 -6.95
N ARG A 99 -24.24 -11.52 -8.16
CA ARG A 99 -25.25 -12.34 -8.83
C ARG A 99 -24.70 -12.81 -10.17
N TYR A 100 -24.69 -14.13 -10.36
CA TYR A 100 -24.16 -14.75 -11.57
C TYR A 100 -25.32 -15.22 -12.46
N PHE A 101 -25.25 -14.86 -13.73
CA PHE A 101 -26.27 -15.19 -14.73
C PHE A 101 -25.66 -16.03 -15.83
N TYR A 102 -26.41 -17.03 -16.29
CA TYR A 102 -25.96 -17.99 -17.29
C TYR A 102 -26.93 -18.05 -18.45
N GLU A 103 -26.45 -18.51 -19.61
CA GLU A 103 -27.30 -18.79 -20.76
C GLU A 103 -28.43 -19.75 -20.40
N THR A 104 -29.58 -19.57 -21.05
CA THR A 104 -30.72 -20.47 -20.85
C THR A 104 -30.33 -21.88 -21.27
N LEU A 105 -30.46 -22.85 -20.34
CA LEU A 105 -30.07 -24.25 -20.54
C LEU A 105 -28.57 -24.45 -20.83
N GLY A 106 -27.69 -23.59 -20.32
CA GLY A 106 -26.24 -23.70 -20.47
C GLY A 106 -25.46 -23.36 -19.19
N ASN A 107 -24.13 -23.56 -19.25
CA ASN A 107 -23.19 -23.20 -18.17
C ASN A 107 -22.28 -22.02 -18.57
N LYS A 108 -22.57 -21.34 -19.69
CA LYS A 108 -21.86 -20.13 -20.13
C LYS A 108 -22.35 -18.94 -19.31
N LEU A 109 -21.46 -18.34 -18.52
CA LEU A 109 -21.73 -17.14 -17.72
C LEU A 109 -21.94 -15.95 -18.66
N THR A 110 -23.06 -15.24 -18.58
CA THR A 110 -23.36 -14.10 -19.47
C THR A 110 -23.09 -12.75 -18.81
N LYS A 111 -23.32 -12.64 -17.49
CA LYS A 111 -23.00 -11.44 -16.72
C LYS A 111 -22.85 -11.75 -15.23
N VAL A 112 -22.16 -10.85 -14.52
CA VAL A 112 -22.12 -10.82 -13.06
C VAL A 112 -22.51 -9.42 -12.60
N LYS A 113 -23.56 -9.32 -11.80
CA LYS A 113 -23.92 -8.06 -11.16
C LYS A 113 -23.33 -7.99 -9.78
N ASP A 114 -22.85 -6.81 -9.42
CA ASP A 114 -22.52 -6.49 -8.04
C ASP A 114 -23.58 -5.54 -7.44
N GLU A 115 -24.40 -6.09 -6.54
CA GLU A 115 -25.48 -5.39 -5.85
C GLU A 115 -25.03 -4.75 -4.53
N SER A 116 -23.72 -4.64 -4.31
CA SER A 116 -23.13 -4.01 -3.12
C SER A 116 -23.66 -2.59 -2.91
N THR A 117 -24.02 -2.26 -1.66
CA THR A 117 -24.52 -0.94 -1.28
C THR A 117 -23.40 0.06 -0.97
N LEU A 118 -22.15 -0.33 -1.16
CA LEU A 118 -21.02 0.59 -1.05
C LEU A 118 -21.15 1.74 -2.04
N ALA A 119 -20.74 2.93 -1.61
CA ALA A 119 -20.73 4.10 -2.48
C ALA A 119 -19.89 3.83 -3.74
N GLN A 120 -20.34 4.28 -4.91
CA GLN A 120 -19.67 4.03 -6.20
C GLN A 120 -18.18 4.42 -6.24
N GLY A 121 -17.76 5.41 -5.42
CA GLY A 121 -16.34 5.79 -5.31
C GLY A 121 -15.46 4.81 -4.54
N SER A 122 -16.06 3.82 -3.88
CA SER A 122 -15.38 2.78 -3.07
C SER A 122 -15.65 1.37 -3.57
N ASN A 123 -16.79 1.13 -4.23
CA ASN A 123 -17.09 -0.18 -4.80
C ASN A 123 -16.11 -0.53 -5.92
N GLY A 124 -15.61 -1.78 -5.96
CA GLY A 124 -14.61 -2.20 -6.94
C GLY A 124 -13.20 -1.62 -6.74
N LYS A 125 -12.91 -1.05 -5.56
CA LYS A 125 -11.60 -0.44 -5.23
C LYS A 125 -10.74 -1.29 -4.31
N PHE A 126 -11.19 -2.48 -3.94
CA PHE A 126 -10.46 -3.43 -3.11
C PHE A 126 -9.67 -4.46 -3.95
N GLY A 127 -9.69 -4.33 -5.29
CA GLY A 127 -9.22 -5.39 -6.19
C GLY A 127 -10.25 -6.52 -6.36
N ASP A 128 -11.46 -6.27 -5.88
CA ASP A 128 -12.70 -7.03 -6.00
C ASP A 128 -13.33 -6.88 -7.39
N PHE A 129 -14.43 -7.60 -7.61
CA PHE A 129 -15.15 -7.52 -8.86
C PHE A 129 -15.72 -6.10 -9.04
N THR A 130 -15.72 -5.60 -10.27
CA THR A 130 -16.36 -4.31 -10.60
C THR A 130 -17.28 -4.55 -11.77
N ASP A 131 -18.58 -4.42 -11.52
CA ASP A 131 -19.59 -4.43 -12.59
C ASP A 131 -19.41 -3.18 -13.45
N GLY A 132 -19.29 -3.39 -14.76
CA GLY A 132 -19.09 -2.34 -15.74
C GLY A 132 -20.30 -1.41 -15.88
N SER A 133 -20.17 -0.41 -16.75
CA SER A 133 -21.26 0.56 -16.99
C SER A 133 -22.38 0.02 -17.90
N ASN A 134 -22.32 -1.23 -18.34
CA ASN A 134 -23.24 -1.83 -19.33
C ASN A 134 -24.53 -2.40 -18.73
N ALA A 135 -24.78 -2.15 -17.45
CA ALA A 135 -26.06 -2.35 -16.77
C ALA A 135 -26.61 -3.78 -16.93
N ASP A 136 -27.80 -3.93 -17.52
CA ASP A 136 -28.50 -5.22 -17.60
C ASP A 136 -28.10 -6.11 -18.79
N ASN A 137 -27.15 -5.66 -19.63
CA ASN A 137 -26.73 -6.41 -20.80
C ASN A 137 -25.70 -7.50 -20.44
N ASP A 138 -25.47 -8.42 -21.37
CA ASP A 138 -24.44 -9.45 -21.19
C ASP A 138 -23.02 -8.85 -21.31
N ASP A 139 -22.14 -9.25 -20.39
CA ASP A 139 -20.73 -8.86 -20.30
C ASP A 139 -19.82 -9.79 -21.09
N TYR A 140 -20.20 -11.06 -21.13
CA TYR A 140 -19.37 -12.16 -21.61
C TYR A 140 -19.95 -12.70 -22.91
N ALA A 141 -19.08 -13.03 -23.85
CA ALA A 141 -19.46 -13.72 -25.08
C ALA A 141 -18.45 -14.84 -25.35
N TYR A 142 -18.92 -15.87 -26.05
CA TYR A 142 -18.14 -17.08 -26.33
C TYR A 142 -18.13 -17.39 -27.82
N ASP A 143 -17.08 -18.05 -28.29
CA ASP A 143 -17.09 -18.67 -29.61
C ASP A 143 -17.86 -20.02 -29.59
N ASP A 144 -17.91 -20.66 -30.77
CA ASP A 144 -18.58 -21.95 -30.96
C ASP A 144 -17.91 -23.09 -30.21
N ASN A 145 -16.61 -22.98 -29.92
CA ASN A 145 -15.86 -23.93 -29.10
C ASN A 145 -16.08 -23.70 -27.59
N GLY A 146 -16.77 -22.61 -27.21
CA GLY A 146 -17.04 -22.25 -25.82
C GLY A 146 -15.93 -21.45 -25.14
N ASN A 147 -14.96 -20.95 -25.90
CA ASN A 147 -13.92 -20.07 -25.38
C ASN A 147 -14.46 -18.66 -25.18
N LEU A 148 -14.02 -17.97 -24.11
CA LEU A 148 -14.41 -16.59 -23.82
C LEU A 148 -13.78 -15.64 -24.85
N VAL A 149 -14.58 -14.92 -25.63
CA VAL A 149 -14.08 -13.97 -26.65
C VAL A 149 -14.29 -12.50 -26.27
N LYS A 150 -15.08 -12.23 -25.23
CA LYS A 150 -15.40 -10.88 -24.74
C LYS A 150 -15.60 -10.90 -23.23
N ASP A 151 -15.10 -9.89 -22.55
CA ASP A 151 -15.33 -9.60 -21.12
C ASP A 151 -15.39 -8.07 -20.97
N LEU A 152 -16.61 -7.54 -20.89
CA LEU A 152 -16.85 -6.11 -20.83
C LEU A 152 -16.46 -5.49 -19.48
N ASN A 153 -16.46 -6.27 -18.40
CA ASN A 153 -16.03 -5.82 -17.07
C ASN A 153 -14.52 -5.53 -17.01
N LYS A 154 -13.75 -6.16 -17.91
CA LYS A 154 -12.30 -5.92 -18.08
C LYS A 154 -11.94 -5.15 -19.33
N ASP A 155 -12.93 -4.57 -20.03
CA ASP A 155 -12.75 -3.87 -21.30
C ASP A 155 -12.08 -4.72 -22.40
N ILE A 156 -12.32 -6.03 -22.38
CA ILE A 156 -11.82 -6.98 -23.37
C ILE A 156 -12.80 -7.06 -24.54
N LYS A 157 -12.56 -6.25 -25.57
CA LYS A 157 -13.34 -6.19 -26.82
C LYS A 157 -12.52 -5.54 -27.95
N ASP A 158 -13.10 -5.54 -29.15
CA ASP A 158 -12.65 -4.76 -30.31
C ASP A 158 -11.19 -4.97 -30.74
N LEU A 159 -10.70 -6.22 -30.72
CA LEU A 159 -9.43 -6.59 -31.37
C LEU A 159 -9.49 -6.24 -32.87
N ALA A 160 -8.38 -5.82 -33.46
CA ALA A 160 -8.35 -5.32 -34.84
C ALA A 160 -9.06 -6.27 -35.84
N GLY A 161 -10.11 -5.76 -36.50
CA GLY A 161 -10.92 -6.52 -37.46
C GLY A 161 -11.99 -7.44 -36.85
N SER A 162 -12.26 -7.36 -35.54
CA SER A 162 -13.26 -8.16 -34.84
C SER A 162 -13.98 -7.34 -33.76
N ALA A 163 -15.23 -7.68 -33.45
CA ALA A 163 -15.94 -7.14 -32.28
C ALA A 163 -15.57 -7.86 -30.97
N ASN A 164 -14.74 -8.91 -31.05
CA ASN A 164 -14.26 -9.69 -29.92
C ASN A 164 -12.90 -9.17 -29.44
N GLY A 165 -12.59 -9.37 -28.17
CA GLY A 165 -11.32 -8.95 -27.56
C GLY A 165 -10.27 -10.05 -27.47
N ILE A 166 -10.66 -11.32 -27.60
CA ILE A 166 -9.75 -12.47 -27.53
C ILE A 166 -9.81 -13.27 -28.83
N LYS A 167 -8.62 -13.62 -29.33
CA LYS A 167 -8.42 -14.53 -30.46
C LYS A 167 -7.67 -15.76 -29.98
N TYR A 168 -8.08 -16.93 -30.46
CA TYR A 168 -7.53 -18.22 -30.08
C TYR A 168 -6.74 -18.86 -31.23
N ASN A 169 -5.73 -19.65 -30.89
CA ASN A 169 -4.97 -20.46 -31.85
C ASN A 169 -5.63 -21.84 -32.08
N TYR A 170 -5.01 -22.68 -32.92
CA TYR A 170 -5.49 -24.03 -33.23
C TYR A 170 -5.48 -25.02 -32.05
N LEU A 171 -4.93 -24.63 -30.89
CA LEU A 171 -4.93 -25.42 -29.65
C LEU A 171 -5.99 -24.90 -28.65
N ASP A 172 -6.91 -24.03 -29.08
CA ASP A 172 -7.87 -23.32 -28.22
C ASP A 172 -7.18 -22.54 -27.07
N LYS A 173 -5.96 -22.06 -27.29
CA LYS A 173 -5.25 -21.16 -26.35
C LYS A 173 -5.36 -19.71 -26.80
N PRO A 174 -5.57 -18.74 -25.87
CA PRO A 174 -5.56 -17.33 -26.22
C PRO A 174 -4.23 -16.94 -26.87
N GLU A 175 -4.30 -16.40 -28.09
CA GLU A 175 -3.16 -15.93 -28.88
C GLU A 175 -3.03 -14.40 -28.81
N GLU A 176 -4.14 -13.68 -28.88
CA GLU A 176 -4.19 -12.22 -28.80
C GLU A 176 -5.33 -11.78 -27.90
N ILE A 177 -5.07 -10.82 -27.00
CA ILE A 177 -6.05 -10.25 -26.07
C ILE A 177 -5.91 -8.73 -26.12
N ARG A 178 -6.96 -8.02 -26.52
CA ARG A 178 -7.01 -6.55 -26.42
C ARG A 178 -7.76 -6.14 -25.16
N ILE A 179 -7.17 -5.22 -24.41
CA ILE A 179 -7.83 -4.52 -23.29
C ILE A 179 -7.86 -3.03 -23.64
N ILE A 180 -9.05 -2.49 -23.87
CA ILE A 180 -9.21 -1.07 -24.22
C ILE A 180 -8.68 -0.19 -23.08
N GLY A 181 -8.01 0.91 -23.45
CA GLY A 181 -7.36 1.83 -22.52
C GLY A 181 -6.03 1.32 -21.98
N LYS A 182 -5.63 0.08 -22.27
CA LYS A 182 -4.35 -0.51 -21.81
C LYS A 182 -3.45 -0.90 -22.99
N GLY A 183 -3.86 -1.86 -23.80
CA GLY A 183 -3.02 -2.42 -24.86
C GLY A 183 -3.44 -3.80 -25.33
N THR A 184 -2.62 -4.37 -26.18
CA THR A 184 -2.78 -5.72 -26.72
C THR A 184 -1.71 -6.64 -26.15
N ILE A 185 -2.11 -7.83 -25.71
CA ILE A 185 -1.24 -8.91 -25.27
C ILE A 185 -1.23 -9.97 -26.36
N LYS A 186 -0.04 -10.35 -26.84
CA LYS A 186 0.16 -11.51 -27.69
C LYS A 186 0.90 -12.61 -26.92
N LEU A 187 0.42 -13.85 -27.05
CA LEU A 187 0.98 -15.01 -26.37
C LEU A 187 1.52 -15.99 -27.42
N VAL A 188 2.76 -16.44 -27.23
CA VAL A 188 3.43 -17.40 -28.11
C VAL A 188 3.61 -18.70 -27.35
N TYR A 189 3.27 -19.81 -27.98
CA TYR A 189 3.36 -21.15 -27.40
C TYR A 189 4.24 -22.05 -28.26
N ASP A 190 4.80 -23.09 -27.66
CA ASP A 190 5.31 -24.23 -28.41
C ASP A 190 4.17 -25.12 -28.95
N ALA A 191 4.52 -26.16 -29.69
CA ALA A 191 3.56 -27.11 -30.26
C ALA A 191 2.82 -27.93 -29.19
N ASP A 192 3.39 -28.07 -27.99
CA ASP A 192 2.78 -28.76 -26.84
C ASP A 192 1.86 -27.81 -26.03
N GLY A 193 1.82 -26.53 -26.39
CA GLY A 193 0.98 -25.52 -25.76
C GLY A 193 1.59 -24.88 -24.50
N ASN A 194 2.89 -25.05 -24.26
CA ASN A 194 3.62 -24.33 -23.23
C ASN A 194 3.86 -22.89 -23.67
N LYS A 195 3.62 -21.92 -22.79
CA LYS A 195 3.80 -20.50 -23.09
C LYS A 195 5.30 -20.17 -23.13
N LEU A 196 5.78 -19.73 -24.29
CA LEU A 196 7.16 -19.31 -24.52
C LEU A 196 7.35 -17.81 -24.35
N GLN A 197 6.37 -16.99 -24.79
CA GLN A 197 6.48 -15.54 -24.72
C GLN A 197 5.14 -14.86 -24.43
N LYS A 198 5.22 -13.70 -23.78
CA LYS A 198 4.16 -12.71 -23.66
C LYS A 198 4.69 -11.39 -24.22
N ILE A 199 4.01 -10.83 -25.20
CA ILE A 199 4.34 -9.53 -25.81
C ILE A 199 3.20 -8.59 -25.45
N PHE A 200 3.51 -7.45 -24.82
CA PHE A 200 2.52 -6.42 -24.51
C PHE A 200 2.82 -5.14 -25.31
N THR A 201 1.85 -4.72 -26.12
CA THR A 201 1.90 -3.50 -26.91
C THR A 201 0.90 -2.50 -26.32
N PRO A 202 1.34 -1.41 -25.68
CA PRO A 202 0.43 -0.40 -25.13
C PRO A 202 -0.38 0.30 -26.24
N GLU A 203 -1.62 0.72 -25.99
CA GLU A 203 -2.42 1.41 -27.04
C GLU A 203 -1.80 2.74 -27.50
N ASN A 204 -1.09 3.44 -26.61
CA ASN A 204 -0.50 4.76 -26.85
C ASN A 204 1.02 4.72 -27.11
N SER A 205 1.58 3.53 -27.38
CA SER A 205 3.02 3.37 -27.62
C SER A 205 3.29 2.23 -28.58
N ASN A 206 4.26 2.41 -29.48
CA ASN A 206 4.72 1.36 -30.37
C ASN A 206 5.88 0.53 -29.76
N THR A 207 6.17 0.71 -28.47
CA THR A 207 7.25 -0.01 -27.79
C THR A 207 6.68 -1.22 -27.08
N ASP A 208 7.01 -2.40 -27.59
CA ASP A 208 6.60 -3.66 -27.00
C ASP A 208 7.39 -3.99 -25.74
N THR A 209 6.71 -4.54 -24.74
CA THR A 209 7.34 -5.25 -23.63
C THR A 209 7.27 -6.75 -23.89
N VAL A 210 8.40 -7.35 -24.25
CA VAL A 210 8.52 -8.80 -24.48
C VAL A 210 8.98 -9.49 -23.20
N THR A 211 8.23 -10.49 -22.75
CA THR A 211 8.61 -11.39 -21.64
C THR A 211 8.78 -12.80 -22.18
N SER A 212 9.97 -13.36 -22.05
CA SER A 212 10.29 -14.72 -22.53
C SER A 212 10.47 -15.68 -21.35
N TYR A 213 9.98 -16.91 -21.53
CA TYR A 213 10.03 -17.97 -20.53
C TYR A 213 10.89 -19.12 -21.08
N ILE A 214 11.99 -19.43 -20.39
CA ILE A 214 12.87 -20.55 -20.75
C ILE A 214 13.07 -21.38 -19.48
N ASN A 215 12.33 -22.49 -19.36
CA ASN A 215 12.25 -23.26 -18.13
C ASN A 215 11.89 -22.35 -16.93
N GLY A 216 12.70 -22.36 -15.86
CA GLY A 216 12.51 -21.47 -14.71
C GLY A 216 12.96 -20.03 -14.91
N PHE A 217 13.61 -19.69 -16.03
CA PHE A 217 14.19 -18.36 -16.27
C PHE A 217 13.18 -17.45 -16.97
N VAL A 218 13.00 -16.25 -16.42
CA VAL A 218 12.10 -15.24 -16.97
C VAL A 218 12.89 -14.00 -17.38
N TYR A 219 12.74 -13.62 -18.64
CA TYR A 219 13.44 -12.48 -19.25
C TYR A 219 12.46 -11.38 -19.62
N ARG A 220 12.91 -10.13 -19.56
CA ARG A 220 12.24 -8.97 -20.18
C ARG A 220 13.18 -8.42 -21.25
N GLY A 221 12.76 -8.46 -22.52
CA GLY A 221 13.69 -8.34 -23.64
C GLY A 221 14.79 -9.39 -23.51
N ASP A 222 16.05 -8.94 -23.53
CA ASP A 222 17.23 -9.79 -23.36
C ASP A 222 17.76 -9.83 -21.90
N GLU A 223 17.08 -9.17 -20.95
CA GLU A 223 17.51 -9.09 -19.56
C GLU A 223 16.81 -10.12 -18.67
N LEU A 224 17.59 -10.99 -18.02
CA LEU A 224 17.09 -11.91 -17.00
C LEU A 224 16.50 -11.12 -15.82
N GLN A 225 15.25 -11.41 -15.46
CA GLN A 225 14.54 -10.75 -14.36
C GLN A 225 14.57 -11.59 -13.09
N TYR A 226 14.27 -12.89 -13.22
CA TYR A 226 14.30 -13.82 -12.09
C TYR A 226 14.37 -15.27 -12.57
N ILE A 227 14.75 -16.14 -11.64
CA ILE A 227 14.81 -17.59 -11.81
C ILE A 227 13.88 -18.22 -10.78
N ASN A 228 12.86 -18.96 -11.22
CA ASN A 228 11.96 -19.68 -10.32
C ASN A 228 12.62 -20.95 -9.79
N PHE A 229 12.34 -21.28 -8.53
CA PHE A 229 12.64 -22.55 -7.90
C PHE A 229 11.47 -23.01 -7.03
N GLU A 230 11.56 -24.18 -6.41
CA GLU A 230 10.43 -24.83 -5.72
C GLU A 230 9.79 -23.93 -4.66
N GLU A 231 10.58 -23.31 -3.79
CA GLU A 231 10.10 -22.49 -2.67
C GLU A 231 10.04 -20.99 -2.96
N GLY A 232 10.37 -20.53 -4.18
CA GLY A 232 10.42 -19.11 -4.45
C GLY A 232 11.06 -18.71 -5.78
N ARG A 233 11.79 -17.60 -5.77
CA ARG A 233 12.55 -17.10 -6.92
C ARG A 233 13.88 -16.47 -6.50
N ILE A 234 14.86 -16.51 -7.39
CA ILE A 234 16.05 -15.67 -7.32
C ILE A 234 15.75 -14.43 -8.16
N ARG A 235 15.60 -13.28 -7.52
CA ARG A 235 15.36 -12.01 -8.21
C ARG A 235 16.69 -11.41 -8.64
N VAL A 236 16.83 -11.14 -9.92
CA VAL A 236 18.00 -10.45 -10.47
C VAL A 236 17.87 -8.97 -10.18
N MET A 237 18.96 -8.37 -9.71
CA MET A 237 18.98 -6.97 -9.34
C MET A 237 20.33 -6.33 -9.65
N GLN A 238 20.29 -5.01 -9.77
CA GLN A 238 21.48 -4.19 -9.86
C GLN A 238 21.77 -3.65 -8.46
N THR A 239 22.98 -3.88 -7.96
CA THR A 239 23.41 -3.23 -6.72
C THR A 239 23.37 -1.72 -6.93
N VAL A 240 22.76 -1.04 -5.99
CA VAL A 240 22.87 0.40 -5.87
C VAL A 240 23.59 0.67 -4.57
N THR A 241 24.70 1.38 -4.65
CA THR A 241 25.33 1.97 -3.47
C THR A 241 25.75 3.36 -3.90
N SER A 242 24.91 4.34 -3.59
CA SER A 242 25.32 5.74 -3.70
C SER A 242 26.41 6.02 -2.66
N ASP A 243 27.19 7.09 -2.85
CA ASP A 243 28.20 7.50 -1.88
C ASP A 243 27.59 7.55 -0.46
N PRO A 244 28.06 6.73 0.49
CA PRO A 244 27.53 6.73 1.86
C PRO A 244 27.74 8.09 2.56
N ASN A 245 28.70 8.89 2.06
CA ASN A 245 28.99 10.22 2.55
C ASN A 245 28.16 11.32 1.86
N ASN A 246 27.29 10.97 0.90
CA ASN A 246 26.35 11.94 0.35
C ASN A 246 25.43 12.41 1.48
N ALA A 247 25.62 13.67 1.90
CA ALA A 247 24.94 14.24 3.06
C ALA A 247 23.41 14.29 2.90
N TYR A 248 22.90 14.15 1.68
CA TYR A 248 21.51 14.42 1.38
C TYR A 248 20.70 13.15 1.08
N ASP A 249 21.09 12.39 0.07
CA ASP A 249 20.34 11.23 -0.41
C ASP A 249 21.25 10.02 -0.48
N PHE A 250 20.76 8.88 0.03
CA PHE A 250 21.48 7.62 0.02
C PHE A 250 20.54 6.46 -0.28
N LEU A 251 20.98 5.55 -1.13
CA LEU A 251 20.32 4.29 -1.40
C LEU A 251 21.38 3.19 -1.43
N ALA A 252 21.23 2.21 -0.53
CA ALA A 252 21.91 0.94 -0.57
C ALA A 252 20.88 -0.15 -0.86
N LEU A 253 21.10 -0.87 -1.94
CA LEU A 253 20.30 -1.99 -2.40
C LEU A 253 21.25 -3.09 -2.83
N ASP A 254 21.21 -4.24 -2.18
CA ASP A 254 22.06 -5.38 -2.53
C ASP A 254 21.35 -6.72 -2.30
N GLY A 255 21.71 -7.68 -3.13
CA GLY A 255 21.32 -9.07 -2.99
C GLY A 255 22.36 -9.86 -2.20
N ASN A 256 22.08 -11.12 -1.91
CA ASN A 256 22.98 -12.00 -1.17
C ASN A 256 23.75 -13.01 -2.06
N MET A 257 23.59 -12.92 -3.38
CA MET A 257 24.18 -13.82 -4.36
C MET A 257 24.86 -13.06 -5.50
N ASP A 258 26.01 -13.55 -5.97
CA ASP A 258 26.63 -13.10 -7.22
C ASP A 258 26.01 -13.79 -8.43
N LEU A 259 25.68 -13.00 -9.46
CA LEU A 259 25.21 -13.49 -10.76
C LEU A 259 26.19 -13.08 -11.88
N PRO A 260 26.22 -13.83 -12.99
CA PRO A 260 27.05 -13.47 -14.15
C PRO A 260 26.78 -12.05 -14.67
N GLY A 261 27.80 -11.44 -15.28
CA GLY A 261 27.68 -10.08 -15.84
C GLY A 261 27.69 -8.96 -14.80
N GLY A 262 28.22 -9.21 -13.60
CA GLY A 262 28.31 -8.21 -12.53
C GLY A 262 26.96 -7.85 -11.90
N LYS A 263 25.97 -8.74 -12.05
CA LYS A 263 24.64 -8.61 -11.42
C LYS A 263 24.66 -9.26 -10.04
N ARG A 264 23.67 -8.90 -9.22
CA ARG A 264 23.41 -9.57 -7.94
C ARG A 264 22.05 -10.25 -7.97
N GLY A 265 21.90 -11.28 -7.14
CA GLY A 265 20.66 -11.99 -6.91
C GLY A 265 20.24 -11.87 -5.45
N ALA A 266 18.94 -11.77 -5.21
CA ALA A 266 18.34 -11.95 -3.89
C ALA A 266 17.40 -13.16 -3.93
N TYR A 267 17.48 -14.03 -2.93
CA TYR A 267 16.44 -15.03 -2.73
C TYR A 267 15.17 -14.36 -2.21
N ASP A 268 14.07 -14.62 -2.89
CA ASP A 268 12.72 -14.35 -2.43
C ASP A 268 12.03 -15.71 -2.17
N PHE A 269 11.59 -15.98 -0.93
CA PHE A 269 10.89 -17.20 -0.53
C PHE A 269 9.39 -16.96 -0.42
N PHE A 270 8.59 -17.90 -0.93
CA PHE A 270 7.14 -17.83 -0.93
C PHE A 270 6.57 -18.72 0.18
N ILE A 271 5.93 -18.10 1.16
CA ILE A 271 5.08 -18.83 2.11
C ILE A 271 3.74 -19.03 1.43
N ARG A 272 3.37 -20.30 1.23
CA ARG A 272 2.13 -20.68 0.55
C ARG A 272 1.12 -21.28 1.51
N ASP A 273 -0.15 -21.14 1.17
CA ASP A 273 -1.21 -21.92 1.82
C ASP A 273 -1.30 -23.35 1.26
N HIS A 274 -2.23 -24.14 1.79
CA HIS A 274 -2.46 -25.53 1.36
C HIS A 274 -2.92 -25.69 -0.10
N LEU A 275 -3.40 -24.61 -0.76
CA LEU A 275 -3.76 -24.60 -2.18
C LEU A 275 -2.62 -24.10 -3.06
N GLY A 276 -1.48 -23.74 -2.47
CA GLY A 276 -0.31 -23.21 -3.17
C GLY A 276 -0.36 -21.71 -3.44
N ASN A 277 -1.36 -20.98 -2.91
CA ASN A 277 -1.39 -19.52 -3.05
C ASN A 277 -0.30 -18.90 -2.20
N VAL A 278 0.47 -17.96 -2.77
CA VAL A 278 1.48 -17.20 -2.03
C VAL A 278 0.78 -16.22 -1.10
N ARG A 279 1.10 -16.31 0.20
CA ARG A 279 0.55 -15.47 1.28
C ARG A 279 1.56 -14.46 1.80
N MET A 280 2.84 -14.76 1.70
CA MET A 280 3.92 -13.87 2.11
C MET A 280 5.15 -14.12 1.27
N ILE A 281 5.89 -13.05 0.99
CA ILE A 281 7.18 -13.09 0.31
C ILE A 281 8.25 -12.58 1.27
N LEU A 282 9.20 -13.45 1.60
CA LEU A 282 10.38 -13.10 2.39
C LEU A 282 11.57 -12.89 1.46
N THR A 283 12.48 -11.97 1.78
CA THR A 283 13.65 -11.68 0.94
C THR A 283 14.93 -11.63 1.74
N GLU A 284 16.03 -12.03 1.10
CA GLU A 284 17.39 -11.84 1.62
C GLU A 284 18.05 -10.54 1.11
N GLU A 285 17.33 -9.74 0.32
CA GLU A 285 17.74 -8.37 -0.06
C GLU A 285 17.99 -7.49 1.17
N THR A 286 19.05 -6.69 1.11
CA THR A 286 19.24 -5.54 2.01
C THR A 286 18.88 -4.26 1.28
N HIS A 287 18.02 -3.44 1.90
CA HIS A 287 17.56 -2.18 1.33
C HIS A 287 17.50 -1.10 2.40
N THR A 288 18.34 -0.07 2.24
CA THR A 288 18.34 1.13 3.06
C THR A 288 18.21 2.35 2.16
N GLY A 289 17.17 3.14 2.37
CA GLY A 289 16.98 4.43 1.72
C GLY A 289 17.06 5.56 2.74
N ARG A 290 17.62 6.70 2.33
CA ARG A 290 17.64 7.94 3.10
C ARG A 290 17.44 9.12 2.17
N ASN A 291 16.56 10.02 2.56
CA ASN A 291 16.35 11.29 1.88
C ASN A 291 16.42 12.44 2.88
N THR A 292 16.91 13.59 2.42
CA THR A 292 17.00 14.81 3.24
C THR A 292 16.32 15.98 2.54
N CYS A 293 15.37 16.59 3.24
CA CYS A 293 14.72 17.84 2.88
C CYS A 293 15.54 19.02 3.41
N THR A 294 16.37 19.60 2.56
CA THR A 294 17.21 20.77 2.86
C THR A 294 16.49 22.09 2.66
N MET A 295 15.29 22.08 2.05
CA MET A 295 14.53 23.26 1.65
C MET A 295 15.19 24.13 0.57
N GLU A 296 16.34 23.74 0.04
CA GLU A 296 17.08 24.53 -0.95
C GLU A 296 16.44 24.47 -2.35
N LEU A 297 16.45 25.60 -3.06
CA LEU A 297 15.83 25.69 -4.39
C LEU A 297 16.47 24.78 -5.44
N ASN A 298 17.78 24.58 -5.37
CA ASN A 298 18.50 23.70 -6.30
C ASN A 298 18.15 22.21 -6.13
N ARG A 299 17.56 21.84 -4.98
CA ARG A 299 17.11 20.48 -4.67
C ARG A 299 15.60 20.30 -4.73
N ALA A 300 14.85 21.35 -5.10
CA ALA A 300 13.39 21.35 -5.13
C ALA A 300 12.80 20.13 -5.88
N ASN A 301 13.33 19.79 -7.05
CA ASN A 301 12.84 18.65 -7.85
C ASN A 301 13.04 17.29 -7.15
N ASN A 302 14.06 17.15 -6.32
CA ASN A 302 14.34 15.93 -5.56
C ASN A 302 13.51 15.87 -4.27
N GLU A 303 13.37 17.00 -3.58
CA GLU A 303 12.74 17.04 -2.26
C GLU A 303 11.22 17.06 -2.34
N GLU A 304 10.63 17.84 -3.26
CA GLU A 304 9.19 18.03 -3.33
C GLU A 304 8.42 16.76 -3.75
N THR A 305 9.10 15.79 -4.37
CA THR A 305 8.51 14.49 -4.76
C THR A 305 8.52 13.47 -3.61
N VAL A 306 9.40 13.66 -2.64
CA VAL A 306 9.56 12.77 -1.48
C VAL A 306 8.88 13.35 -0.24
N PHE A 307 8.94 14.67 -0.09
CA PHE A 307 8.44 15.41 1.05
C PHE A 307 7.28 16.32 0.68
N GLY A 308 6.24 16.30 1.52
CA GLY A 308 5.04 17.12 1.40
C GLY A 308 4.01 16.57 0.42
N GLN A 309 3.03 17.41 0.10
CA GLN A 309 1.87 17.01 -0.70
C GLN A 309 2.20 16.79 -2.18
N VAL A 310 1.76 15.65 -2.70
CA VAL A 310 1.78 15.28 -4.12
C VAL A 310 0.36 14.97 -4.62
N ASP A 311 0.14 15.03 -5.93
CA ASP A 311 -1.08 14.53 -6.56
C ASP A 311 -1.02 13.00 -6.74
N ALA A 312 -2.11 12.41 -7.25
CA ALA A 312 -2.23 10.97 -7.46
C ALA A 312 -1.15 10.34 -8.36
N ASN A 313 -0.41 11.14 -9.14
CA ASN A 313 0.70 10.70 -9.98
C ASN A 313 2.07 10.87 -9.30
N GLY A 314 2.10 11.30 -8.04
CA GLY A 314 3.33 11.63 -7.33
C GLY A 314 3.91 13.01 -7.73
N THR A 315 3.13 13.87 -8.38
CA THR A 315 3.61 15.20 -8.79
C THR A 315 3.38 16.23 -7.67
N PRO A 316 4.38 17.05 -7.29
CA PRO A 316 4.22 17.99 -6.18
C PRO A 316 3.13 19.04 -6.44
N THR A 317 2.18 19.19 -5.51
CA THR A 317 1.07 20.14 -5.66
C THR A 317 1.52 21.59 -5.43
N GLY A 318 0.66 22.57 -5.73
CA GLY A 318 0.92 23.98 -5.38
C GLY A 318 0.97 24.24 -3.88
N SER A 319 0.39 23.35 -3.07
CA SER A 319 0.30 23.44 -1.61
C SER A 319 1.33 22.56 -0.89
N ASN A 320 2.28 21.97 -1.61
CA ASN A 320 3.35 21.18 -1.02
C ASN A 320 4.13 22.00 0.02
N GLU A 321 4.29 21.45 1.22
CA GLU A 321 4.87 22.12 2.38
C GLU A 321 6.34 22.52 2.17
N VAL A 322 7.07 21.81 1.31
CA VAL A 322 8.45 22.14 0.94
C VAL A 322 8.51 23.41 0.09
N LYS A 323 7.43 23.78 -0.63
CA LYS A 323 7.36 25.03 -1.40
C LYS A 323 7.25 26.26 -0.51
N ALA A 324 6.86 26.12 0.75
CA ALA A 324 6.81 27.20 1.74
C ALA A 324 8.20 27.54 2.31
N ARG A 325 9.17 27.75 1.41
CA ARG A 325 10.57 28.08 1.74
C ARG A 325 10.67 29.47 2.38
N PHE A 326 11.35 29.55 3.50
CA PHE A 326 11.60 30.81 4.20
C PHE A 326 13.07 31.21 4.10
N PRO A 327 13.41 32.43 3.63
CA PRO A 327 14.79 32.88 3.52
C PRO A 327 15.47 33.03 4.89
N VAL A 328 16.69 32.50 5.01
CA VAL A 328 17.47 32.52 6.27
C VAL A 328 17.88 33.93 6.69
N ASP A 329 18.16 34.81 5.73
CA ASP A 329 18.51 36.21 5.98
C ASP A 329 17.35 37.05 6.55
N GLN A 330 16.12 36.55 6.48
CA GLN A 330 14.95 37.16 7.10
C GLN A 330 14.69 36.66 8.53
N ILE A 331 15.47 35.69 9.01
CA ILE A 331 15.40 35.22 10.38
C ILE A 331 16.23 36.17 11.26
N PRO A 332 15.66 36.75 12.33
CA PRO A 332 16.41 37.63 13.22
C PRO A 332 17.71 36.97 13.70
N GLY A 333 18.83 37.69 13.61
CA GLY A 333 20.13 37.21 14.12
C GLY A 333 20.75 36.05 13.36
N GLN A 334 20.24 35.67 12.19
CA GLN A 334 20.85 34.65 11.32
C GLN A 334 21.39 35.28 10.03
N THR A 335 22.40 34.64 9.47
CA THR A 335 22.95 35.01 8.16
C THR A 335 23.30 33.72 7.42
N ILE A 336 23.11 33.71 6.10
CA ILE A 336 23.45 32.57 5.25
C ILE A 336 24.93 32.22 5.45
N GLY A 337 25.22 30.93 5.66
CA GLY A 337 26.58 30.44 5.97
C GLY A 337 27.15 30.86 7.32
N ASN A 338 26.42 31.60 8.16
CA ASN A 338 26.84 32.01 9.51
C ASN A 338 25.65 31.90 10.48
N GLY A 339 25.39 30.69 10.98
CA GLY A 339 24.25 30.41 11.87
C GLY A 339 23.85 28.94 11.92
N TRP A 340 22.95 28.58 12.85
CA TRP A 340 22.35 27.24 13.05
C TRP A 340 23.26 26.04 13.38
N GLN A 341 24.27 26.27 14.24
CA GLN A 341 25.22 25.30 14.85
C GLN A 341 26.58 25.10 14.16
N ASN A 342 26.77 25.50 12.89
CA ASN A 342 28.08 25.52 12.22
C ASN A 342 27.98 26.43 10.98
N ASN A 343 29.07 26.93 10.41
CA ASN A 343 29.11 27.94 9.32
C ASN A 343 28.54 27.46 7.95
N ALA A 344 27.40 26.77 7.90
CA ALA A 344 26.89 26.12 6.69
C ALA A 344 25.36 25.96 6.64
N ILE A 345 24.57 26.80 7.33
CA ILE A 345 23.13 26.89 7.01
C ILE A 345 22.96 27.45 5.58
N GLY A 346 22.05 26.83 4.82
CA GLY A 346 21.74 27.22 3.45
C GLY A 346 20.93 28.51 3.34
N ASN A 347 20.27 28.71 2.20
CA ASN A 347 19.51 29.93 1.92
C ASN A 347 18.09 29.86 2.46
N TYR A 348 17.54 28.65 2.58
CA TYR A 348 16.13 28.46 2.88
C TYR A 348 15.92 27.43 4.00
N VAL A 349 14.82 27.62 4.73
CA VAL A 349 14.37 26.71 5.80
C VAL A 349 12.84 26.60 5.78
N SER A 350 12.30 25.63 6.49
CA SER A 350 10.88 25.60 6.81
C SER A 350 10.61 26.52 8.00
N ARG A 351 9.57 27.35 7.96
CA ARG A 351 9.16 28.20 9.09
C ARG A 351 7.76 27.78 9.54
N LEU A 352 7.66 27.27 10.76
CA LEU A 352 6.42 26.76 11.33
C LEU A 352 5.98 27.55 12.56
N GLY A 353 4.67 27.69 12.76
CA GLY A 353 4.07 28.31 13.95
C GLY A 353 2.57 28.57 13.77
N ASN A 354 1.90 28.95 14.87
CA ASN A 354 0.45 29.11 14.92
C ASN A 354 -0.09 30.18 13.94
N LEU A 355 0.67 31.27 13.75
CA LEU A 355 0.34 32.36 12.81
C LEU A 355 0.93 32.16 11.41
N ALA A 356 1.54 31.00 11.16
CA ALA A 356 2.09 30.59 9.87
C ALA A 356 1.57 29.18 9.53
N SER A 357 2.35 28.39 8.80
CA SER A 357 2.05 26.97 8.60
C SER A 357 2.35 26.20 9.88
N LYS A 358 1.38 25.46 10.41
CA LYS A 358 1.59 24.63 11.61
C LYS A 358 2.21 23.28 11.32
N VAL A 359 2.05 22.79 10.08
CA VAL A 359 2.63 21.53 9.60
C VAL A 359 3.59 21.85 8.46
N GLY A 360 4.78 21.25 8.52
CA GLY A 360 5.86 21.44 7.57
C GLY A 360 6.09 20.24 6.67
N PRO A 361 7.30 20.12 6.09
CA PRO A 361 7.71 18.95 5.34
C PRO A 361 7.40 17.66 6.09
N ASN A 362 6.81 16.71 5.37
CA ASN A 362 6.38 15.42 5.88
C ASN A 362 6.65 14.32 4.84
N ALA A 363 6.77 13.07 5.28
CA ALA A 363 6.95 11.93 4.40
C ALA A 363 6.02 10.80 4.86
N LEU A 364 5.19 10.31 3.94
CA LEU A 364 4.38 9.11 4.13
C LEU A 364 5.08 7.93 3.47
N LEU A 365 5.41 6.91 4.26
CA LEU A 365 6.13 5.71 3.82
C LEU A 365 5.25 4.48 4.00
N LYS A 366 5.27 3.56 3.02
CA LYS A 366 4.74 2.21 3.20
C LYS A 366 5.79 1.39 3.95
N VAL A 367 5.37 0.74 5.04
CA VAL A 367 6.24 -0.09 5.86
C VAL A 367 5.66 -1.49 6.03
N MET A 368 6.57 -2.46 6.19
CA MET A 368 6.27 -3.81 6.63
C MET A 368 6.73 -4.00 8.07
N ALA A 369 6.13 -4.95 8.79
CA ALA A 369 6.51 -5.28 10.14
C ALA A 369 7.98 -5.70 10.20
N GLY A 370 8.75 -4.97 11.00
CA GLY A 370 10.20 -5.16 11.11
C GLY A 370 11.06 -4.25 10.26
N ASP A 371 10.48 -3.40 9.41
CA ASP A 371 11.19 -2.23 8.88
C ASP A 371 11.62 -1.31 10.04
N GLU A 372 12.67 -0.52 9.85
CA GLU A 372 13.08 0.51 10.80
C GLU A 372 13.08 1.89 10.15
N ILE A 373 12.40 2.85 10.79
CA ILE A 373 12.43 4.27 10.40
C ILE A 373 13.19 5.06 11.45
N SER A 374 14.06 5.95 10.99
CA SER A 374 14.63 7.02 11.82
C SER A 374 14.46 8.37 11.14
N ALA A 375 14.46 9.42 11.96
CA ALA A 375 14.32 10.79 11.49
C ALA A 375 15.20 11.75 12.28
N GLU A 376 15.76 12.72 11.59
CA GLU A 376 16.53 13.81 12.18
C GLU A 376 16.11 15.14 11.57
N ALA A 377 16.05 16.20 12.38
CA ALA A 377 15.85 17.56 11.88
C ALA A 377 16.57 18.59 12.74
N PHE A 378 17.21 19.56 12.08
CA PHE A 378 17.76 20.74 12.74
C PHE A 378 16.65 21.76 12.95
N TYR A 379 16.67 22.50 14.07
CA TYR A 379 15.61 23.46 14.40
C TYR A 379 16.14 24.70 15.11
N TYR A 380 15.53 25.87 14.88
CA TYR A 380 15.74 27.15 15.58
C TYR A 380 14.49 27.73 16.20
N TYR A 381 14.64 28.24 17.41
CA TYR A 381 13.88 29.38 17.91
C TYR A 381 14.73 30.28 18.83
N GLN A 382 14.34 31.53 19.04
CA GLN A 382 15.06 32.47 19.90
C GLN A 382 14.37 32.67 21.23
N ASN A 383 13.07 32.92 21.18
CA ASN A 383 12.36 33.49 22.29
C ASN A 383 11.66 32.40 23.11
N ALA A 384 11.55 32.66 24.40
CA ALA A 384 10.59 31.96 25.23
C ALA A 384 9.16 32.25 24.73
N VAL A 385 8.29 31.24 24.76
CA VAL A 385 6.87 31.38 24.42
C VAL A 385 6.00 31.22 25.65
N ALA A 386 4.92 31.99 25.73
CA ALA A 386 3.84 31.74 26.68
C ALA A 386 2.89 30.69 26.09
N ASN A 387 3.14 29.42 26.39
CA ASN A 387 2.35 28.33 25.82
C ASN A 387 0.89 28.38 26.25
N GLN A 388 0.02 28.10 25.28
CA GLN A 388 -1.41 27.96 25.51
C GLN A 388 -1.78 26.47 25.57
N PRO A 389 -2.90 26.12 26.20
CA PRO A 389 -3.46 24.77 26.06
C PRO A 389 -3.65 24.41 24.59
N GLY A 390 -3.29 23.18 24.23
CA GLY A 390 -3.42 22.65 22.88
C GLY A 390 -4.86 22.75 22.37
N GLY A 391 -5.01 23.10 21.09
CA GLY A 391 -6.31 23.40 20.49
C GLY A 391 -6.81 22.33 19.53
N ALA A 392 -8.13 22.15 19.42
CA ALA A 392 -8.74 21.27 18.41
C ALA A 392 -8.33 21.64 16.96
N SER A 393 -7.97 22.91 16.72
CA SER A 393 -7.45 23.36 15.44
C SER A 393 -6.12 22.69 15.08
N PHE A 394 -5.19 22.50 16.02
CA PHE A 394 -3.87 21.91 15.72
C PHE A 394 -4.00 20.44 15.28
N VAL A 395 -4.81 19.67 16.00
CA VAL A 395 -5.16 18.29 15.62
C VAL A 395 -5.78 18.24 14.23
N SER A 396 -6.70 19.18 13.93
CA SER A 396 -7.35 19.26 12.61
C SER A 396 -6.35 19.57 11.50
N ASP A 397 -5.33 20.41 11.75
CA ASP A 397 -4.31 20.77 10.77
C ASP A 397 -3.40 19.57 10.43
N ILE A 398 -3.03 18.77 11.44
CA ILE A 398 -2.27 17.52 11.24
C ILE A 398 -3.10 16.49 10.48
N LEU A 399 -4.37 16.30 10.86
CA LEU A 399 -5.28 15.39 10.17
C LEU A 399 -5.50 15.79 8.71
N LEU A 400 -5.62 17.09 8.43
CA LEU A 400 -5.73 17.58 7.06
C LEU A 400 -4.48 17.25 6.25
N SER A 401 -3.28 17.47 6.80
CA SER A 401 -2.02 17.10 6.15
C SER A 401 -1.95 15.59 5.88
N LEU A 402 -2.35 14.74 6.85
CA LEU A 402 -2.43 13.29 6.67
C LEU A 402 -3.44 12.91 5.58
N ALA A 403 -4.63 13.51 5.54
CA ALA A 403 -5.61 13.22 4.48
C ALA A 403 -5.07 13.54 3.09
N GLN A 404 -4.32 14.64 2.93
CA GLN A 404 -3.69 14.98 1.67
C GLN A 404 -2.56 14.00 1.33
N ALA A 405 -1.73 13.62 2.30
CA ALA A 405 -0.71 12.59 2.11
C ALA A 405 -1.33 11.25 1.66
N ILE A 406 -2.45 10.84 2.26
CA ILE A 406 -3.18 9.62 1.87
C ILE A 406 -3.74 9.75 0.44
N SER A 407 -4.44 10.84 0.15
CA SER A 407 -5.15 11.02 -1.12
C SER A 407 -4.21 11.18 -2.30
N GLY A 408 -3.10 11.88 -2.08
CA GLY A 408 -2.06 12.17 -3.06
C GLY A 408 -1.09 11.01 -3.30
N SER A 409 -0.71 10.28 -2.25
CA SER A 409 0.40 9.33 -2.35
C SER A 409 0.17 8.22 -3.39
N PRO A 410 1.15 7.89 -4.23
CA PRO A 410 1.10 6.69 -5.07
C PRO A 410 1.23 5.38 -4.26
N LEU A 411 1.59 5.47 -2.97
CA LEU A 411 1.79 4.32 -2.09
C LEU A 411 0.48 3.78 -1.49
N THR A 412 -0.60 4.55 -1.53
CA THR A 412 -1.91 4.17 -0.98
C THR A 412 -2.82 3.60 -2.07
N ALA A 413 -3.58 2.57 -1.71
CA ALA A 413 -4.55 1.95 -2.61
C ALA A 413 -5.78 2.84 -2.85
N GLY A 414 -6.52 2.57 -3.93
CA GLY A 414 -7.72 3.34 -4.31
C GLY A 414 -8.77 3.41 -3.19
N VAL A 415 -9.04 2.29 -2.50
CA VAL A 415 -9.95 2.27 -1.34
C VAL A 415 -9.49 3.21 -0.22
N THR A 416 -8.21 3.19 0.12
CA THR A 416 -7.64 4.01 1.20
C THR A 416 -7.75 5.50 0.86
N LYS A 417 -7.52 5.86 -0.40
CA LYS A 417 -7.73 7.23 -0.91
C LYS A 417 -9.18 7.67 -0.74
N SER A 418 -10.14 6.85 -1.18
CA SER A 418 -11.58 7.13 -1.01
C SER A 418 -12.00 7.21 0.46
N ALA A 419 -11.26 6.55 1.35
CA ALA A 419 -11.52 6.52 2.79
C ALA A 419 -10.80 7.62 3.60
N ALA A 420 -10.01 8.51 2.98
CA ALA A 420 -9.19 9.50 3.69
C ALA A 420 -10.00 10.34 4.71
N SER A 421 -11.21 10.78 4.34
CA SER A 421 -12.11 11.49 5.25
C SER A 421 -12.53 10.63 6.45
N ASN A 422 -12.95 9.39 6.22
CA ASN A 422 -13.34 8.46 7.29
C ASN A 422 -12.17 8.17 8.24
N ILE A 423 -10.96 7.98 7.70
CA ILE A 423 -9.72 7.81 8.47
C ILE A 423 -9.51 9.01 9.38
N THR A 424 -9.54 10.23 8.84
CA THR A 424 -9.32 11.43 9.67
C THR A 424 -10.40 11.65 10.72
N ASN A 425 -11.66 11.36 10.40
CA ASN A 425 -12.76 11.44 11.37
C ASN A 425 -12.55 10.45 12.52
N GLN A 426 -12.16 9.21 12.21
CA GLN A 426 -11.87 8.19 13.20
C GLN A 426 -10.68 8.59 14.08
N LEU A 427 -9.58 9.05 13.50
CA LEU A 427 -8.41 9.52 14.23
C LEU A 427 -8.70 10.78 15.07
N SER A 428 -9.57 11.69 14.61
CA SER A 428 -9.98 12.87 15.39
C SER A 428 -10.62 12.51 16.73
N SER A 429 -11.28 11.36 16.79
CA SER A 429 -11.93 10.83 18.00
C SER A 429 -11.01 9.93 18.84
N SER A 430 -9.82 9.60 18.32
CA SER A 430 -8.86 8.72 19.00
C SER A 430 -8.08 9.48 20.06
N VAL A 431 -8.28 9.10 21.33
CA VAL A 431 -7.52 9.67 22.46
C VAL A 431 -6.02 9.41 22.31
N PRO A 432 -5.56 8.17 22.02
CA PRO A 432 -4.13 7.92 21.79
C PRO A 432 -3.51 8.80 20.69
N PHE A 433 -4.24 8.99 19.58
CA PHE A 433 -3.77 9.85 18.49
C PHE A 433 -3.62 11.29 18.94
N ARG A 434 -4.60 11.84 19.64
CA ARG A 434 -4.50 13.21 20.15
C ARG A 434 -3.37 13.37 21.16
N THR A 435 -3.13 12.37 22.00
CA THR A 435 -2.05 12.38 23.00
C THR A 435 -0.68 12.32 22.36
N ILE A 436 -0.48 11.55 21.29
CA ILE A 436 0.86 11.40 20.70
C ILE A 436 1.27 12.58 19.82
N ILE A 437 0.33 13.22 19.13
CA ILE A 437 0.63 14.36 18.24
C ILE A 437 0.82 15.67 18.99
N ASP A 438 0.28 15.75 20.21
CA ASP A 438 0.41 16.90 21.10
C ASP A 438 0.60 16.43 22.56
N PRO A 439 1.76 15.83 22.87
CA PRO A 439 2.02 15.26 24.19
C PRO A 439 2.05 16.31 25.31
N ASP A 440 2.40 17.54 24.95
CA ASP A 440 2.51 18.68 25.86
C ASP A 440 1.28 19.60 25.78
N ALA A 441 0.14 19.12 25.29
CA ALA A 441 -1.08 19.92 25.10
C ALA A 441 -1.42 20.78 26.32
N ASN A 442 -1.32 20.23 27.54
CA ASN A 442 -1.67 20.93 28.78
C ASN A 442 -0.47 21.59 29.48
N ASP A 443 0.73 21.51 28.90
CA ASP A 443 1.93 22.14 29.44
C ASP A 443 1.98 23.62 29.05
N ILE A 444 1.43 24.44 29.93
CA ILE A 444 1.43 25.91 29.85
C ILE A 444 2.58 26.54 30.63
N GLY A 445 3.32 25.75 31.42
CA GLY A 445 4.36 26.23 32.33
C GLY A 445 5.75 26.22 31.72
N ASP A 446 5.98 25.35 30.74
CA ASP A 446 7.21 25.35 29.95
C ASP A 446 7.18 26.50 28.93
N ASN A 447 8.32 27.19 28.79
CA ASN A 447 8.47 28.33 27.91
C ASN A 447 9.13 27.98 26.56
N ARG A 448 9.38 26.70 26.29
CA ARG A 448 9.88 26.22 24.99
C ARG A 448 8.73 26.10 24.00
N PRO A 449 8.94 26.37 22.71
CA PRO A 449 7.90 26.11 21.71
C PRO A 449 7.44 24.66 21.73
N LYS A 450 6.14 24.45 21.52
CA LYS A 450 5.52 23.16 21.25
C LYS A 450 5.65 22.86 19.76
N ALA A 451 6.91 22.67 19.38
CA ALA A 451 7.31 22.30 18.04
C ALA A 451 8.01 20.95 18.08
N TYR A 452 7.68 20.09 17.13
CA TYR A 452 8.01 18.68 17.22
C TYR A 452 8.51 18.10 15.90
N LEU A 453 9.34 17.07 16.03
CA LEU A 453 9.56 16.04 15.03
C LEU A 453 8.85 14.78 15.50
N ALA A 454 8.04 14.17 14.64
CA ALA A 454 7.26 12.99 14.97
C ALA A 454 7.41 11.89 13.91
N ILE A 455 7.37 10.63 14.37
CA ILE A 455 7.16 9.42 13.56
C ILE A 455 5.91 8.74 14.10
N LEU A 456 4.86 8.63 13.28
CA LEU A 456 3.64 7.92 13.61
C LEU A 456 3.49 6.69 12.73
N TYR A 457 3.28 5.53 13.35
CA TYR A 457 2.95 4.29 12.66
C TYR A 457 1.44 4.07 12.62
N PHE A 458 0.99 3.55 11.49
CA PHE A 458 -0.39 3.15 11.27
C PHE A 458 -0.44 1.74 10.71
N ASP A 459 -1.48 0.98 11.06
CA ASP A 459 -1.76 -0.31 10.40
C ASP A 459 -2.30 -0.11 8.97
N GLU A 460 -2.53 -1.20 8.23
CA GLU A 460 -3.10 -1.14 6.86
C GLU A 460 -4.47 -0.43 6.76
N ARG A 461 -5.16 -0.22 7.89
CA ARG A 461 -6.46 0.46 7.97
C ARG A 461 -6.35 1.90 8.47
N PHE A 462 -5.13 2.41 8.64
CA PHE A 462 -4.83 3.72 9.21
C PHE A 462 -5.26 3.92 10.69
N ASN A 463 -5.38 2.83 11.47
CA ASN A 463 -5.42 2.97 12.92
C ASN A 463 -4.01 3.28 13.43
N LEU A 464 -3.90 4.21 14.39
CA LEU A 464 -2.62 4.49 15.04
C LEU A 464 -2.09 3.23 15.74
N VAL A 465 -0.82 2.92 15.50
CA VAL A 465 -0.03 1.95 16.26
C VAL A 465 0.83 2.74 17.24
N GLU A 466 0.41 2.79 18.50
CA GLU A 466 1.13 3.54 19.55
C GLU A 466 2.55 3.00 19.76
N GLU A 467 2.71 1.68 19.66
CA GLU A 467 4.03 1.04 19.72
C GLU A 467 4.92 1.55 18.58
N GLY A 468 6.14 1.98 18.91
CA GLY A 468 7.09 2.51 17.93
C GLY A 468 6.83 3.96 17.49
N SER A 469 5.62 4.50 17.69
CA SER A 469 5.33 5.91 17.41
C SER A 469 5.94 6.82 18.47
N GLU A 470 6.51 7.96 18.05
CA GLU A 470 7.22 8.86 18.95
C GLU A 470 7.18 10.30 18.43
N THR A 471 7.05 11.25 19.36
CA THR A 471 7.07 12.69 19.10
C THR A 471 8.10 13.34 20.02
N LYS A 472 8.98 14.19 19.47
CA LYS A 472 10.06 14.84 20.20
C LYS A 472 9.99 16.36 20.06
N ARG A 473 9.87 17.05 21.20
CA ARG A 473 9.81 18.52 21.28
C ARG A 473 11.19 19.17 21.20
N VAL A 474 11.25 20.38 20.65
CA VAL A 474 12.43 21.24 20.69
C VAL A 474 12.89 21.53 22.12
N LEU A 475 14.21 21.61 22.35
CA LEU A 475 14.78 21.63 23.69
C LEU A 475 15.46 22.95 24.05
N GLN A 476 16.34 23.46 23.18
CA GLN A 476 17.20 24.60 23.48
C GLN A 476 16.98 25.72 22.47
N SER A 477 16.94 26.98 22.94
CA SER A 477 16.88 28.15 22.07
C SER A 477 18.29 28.58 21.62
N GLY A 478 18.34 29.38 20.55
CA GLY A 478 19.60 29.99 20.12
C GLY A 478 20.51 29.04 19.33
N ASN A 479 21.61 29.61 18.85
CA ASN A 479 22.63 28.86 18.10
C ASN A 479 23.24 27.77 18.99
N GLY A 480 23.40 26.57 18.45
CA GLY A 480 24.03 25.45 19.18
C GLY A 480 23.06 24.38 19.69
N ALA A 481 21.75 24.52 19.50
CA ALA A 481 20.75 23.52 19.89
C ALA A 481 20.87 22.21 19.09
N SER A 482 21.21 21.09 19.74
CA SER A 482 21.34 19.78 19.09
C SER A 482 20.11 19.40 18.26
N PRO A 483 20.27 18.71 17.11
CA PRO A 483 19.15 18.28 16.29
C PRO A 483 18.12 17.46 17.06
N LEU A 484 16.87 17.50 16.60
CA LEU A 484 15.89 16.49 16.99
C LEU A 484 16.27 15.18 16.30
N VAL A 485 16.45 14.14 17.09
CA VAL A 485 16.78 12.79 16.61
C VAL A 485 15.78 11.81 17.17
N LEU A 486 15.10 11.12 16.27
CA LEU A 486 14.34 9.91 16.52
C LEU A 486 15.17 8.74 15.99
N PRO A 487 15.69 7.86 16.87
CA PRO A 487 16.56 6.76 16.45
C PRO A 487 15.78 5.73 15.63
N ASN A 488 16.46 4.68 15.13
CA ASN A 488 15.78 3.59 14.46
C ASN A 488 14.66 3.00 15.34
N ARG A 489 13.43 3.19 14.91
CA ARG A 489 12.23 2.61 15.49
C ARG A 489 11.71 1.55 14.55
N LYS A 490 11.52 0.34 15.07
CA LYS A 490 10.98 -0.79 14.33
C LYS A 490 9.47 -0.61 14.13
N ALA A 491 8.99 -0.72 12.90
CA ALA A 491 7.58 -0.78 12.56
C ALA A 491 6.97 -2.05 13.18
N PRO A 492 6.00 -1.95 14.11
CA PRO A 492 5.45 -3.14 14.76
C PRO A 492 4.50 -3.92 13.84
N LYS A 493 3.88 -3.23 12.88
CA LYS A 493 2.87 -3.79 11.97
C LYS A 493 3.10 -3.34 10.52
N ASN A 494 2.58 -4.11 9.58
CA ASN A 494 2.40 -3.70 8.20
C ASN A 494 1.44 -2.51 8.14
N GLY A 495 1.77 -1.51 7.33
CA GLY A 495 0.95 -0.34 7.15
C GLY A 495 1.79 0.83 6.67
N TYR A 496 1.72 1.95 7.40
CA TYR A 496 2.30 3.21 6.98
C TYR A 496 3.03 3.91 8.13
N ALA A 497 4.07 4.68 7.80
CA ALA A 497 4.75 5.58 8.72
C ALA A 497 4.63 7.02 8.20
N LEU A 498 4.15 7.94 9.03
CA LEU A 498 4.16 9.38 8.75
C LEU A 498 5.27 10.03 9.58
N VAL A 499 6.27 10.58 8.91
CA VAL A 499 7.27 11.45 9.55
C VAL A 499 6.93 12.89 9.22
N TYR A 500 6.85 13.76 10.22
CA TYR A 500 6.51 15.17 9.97
C TYR A 500 7.07 16.13 11.01
N LEU A 501 7.13 17.39 10.60
CA LEU A 501 7.45 18.53 11.43
C LEU A 501 6.21 19.36 11.72
N CYS A 502 6.05 19.83 12.95
CA CYS A 502 4.95 20.71 13.31
C CYS A 502 5.32 21.73 14.40
N ASN A 503 4.52 22.78 14.52
CA ASN A 503 4.59 23.76 15.59
C ASN A 503 3.21 24.37 15.88
N GLU A 504 2.74 24.25 17.12
CA GLU A 504 1.49 24.91 17.56
C GLU A 504 1.71 26.23 18.33
N SER A 505 2.95 26.57 18.66
CA SER A 505 3.27 27.80 19.39
C SER A 505 3.25 29.04 18.50
N ASP A 506 3.03 30.19 19.11
CA ASP A 506 3.11 31.50 18.43
C ASP A 506 4.55 31.88 18.05
N GLU A 507 5.55 31.44 18.84
CA GLU A 507 6.96 31.57 18.47
C GLU A 507 7.25 30.71 17.24
N MET A 508 7.81 31.34 16.21
CA MET A 508 8.18 30.66 14.98
C MET A 508 9.38 29.74 15.23
N VAL A 509 9.26 28.50 14.79
CA VAL A 509 10.34 27.53 14.80
C VAL A 509 10.75 27.23 13.36
N TYR A 510 12.05 27.36 13.10
CA TYR A 510 12.62 27.15 11.78
C TYR A 510 13.28 25.80 11.72
N PHE A 511 12.93 24.96 10.74
CA PHE A 511 13.48 23.63 10.58
C PHE A 511 14.30 23.50 9.31
N ASN A 512 15.39 22.74 9.39
CA ASN A 512 16.22 22.43 8.23
C ASN A 512 16.71 20.97 8.26
N ASN A 513 17.08 20.46 7.09
CA ASN A 513 17.64 19.13 6.88
C ASN A 513 16.80 18.04 7.55
N LEU A 514 15.49 18.01 7.27
CA LEU A 514 14.66 16.88 7.70
C LEU A 514 15.12 15.64 6.95
N GLN A 515 15.83 14.78 7.64
CA GLN A 515 16.34 13.52 7.13
C GLN A 515 15.43 12.38 7.59
N VAL A 516 15.06 11.52 6.65
CA VAL A 516 14.28 10.32 6.91
C VAL A 516 15.00 9.13 6.33
N THR A 517 15.25 8.12 7.17
CA THR A 517 15.90 6.87 6.78
C THR A 517 14.93 5.71 6.95
N HIS A 518 14.84 4.85 5.95
CA HIS A 518 14.04 3.63 5.93
C HIS A 518 14.94 2.42 5.67
N ASN A 519 15.11 1.58 6.68
CA ASN A 519 15.75 0.28 6.56
C ASN A 519 14.65 -0.77 6.41
N ARG A 520 14.55 -1.40 5.24
CA ARG A 520 13.53 -2.44 5.02
C ARG A 520 13.93 -3.73 5.72
N GLY A 521 12.96 -4.37 6.33
CA GLY A 521 13.04 -5.70 6.87
C GLY A 521 13.00 -6.77 5.78
N ARG A 522 12.74 -8.00 6.20
CA ARG A 522 12.78 -9.19 5.32
C ARG A 522 11.45 -9.51 4.66
N ILE A 523 10.37 -8.80 4.99
CA ILE A 523 9.05 -9.02 4.40
C ILE A 523 8.89 -8.04 3.23
N ILE A 524 8.69 -8.57 2.01
CA ILE A 524 8.39 -7.74 0.83
C ILE A 524 6.89 -7.47 0.73
N GLU A 525 6.11 -8.52 0.93
CA GLU A 525 4.67 -8.50 0.70
C GLU A 525 3.99 -9.52 1.60
N GLU A 526 2.77 -9.18 2.02
CA GLU A 526 1.89 -10.06 2.77
C GLU A 526 0.45 -9.86 2.31
N ASN A 527 -0.19 -10.95 1.89
CA ASN A 527 -1.60 -10.97 1.49
C ASN A 527 -2.29 -12.23 2.03
N LEU A 528 -2.96 -12.08 3.16
CA LEU A 528 -3.54 -13.19 3.92
C LEU A 528 -4.99 -13.51 3.54
N ILE A 529 -5.66 -12.59 2.86
CA ILE A 529 -7.08 -12.70 2.54
C ILE A 529 -7.19 -13.35 1.17
N MET A 530 -8.16 -14.24 0.97
CA MET A 530 -8.38 -14.89 -0.32
C MET A 530 -8.75 -13.82 -1.36
N PRO A 531 -7.90 -13.55 -2.37
CA PRO A 531 -8.14 -12.49 -3.34
C PRO A 531 -9.03 -12.94 -4.50
N MET A 532 -9.61 -14.14 -4.42
CA MET A 532 -10.42 -14.74 -5.48
C MET A 532 -11.84 -14.96 -4.94
N GLY A 533 -12.68 -13.94 -5.13
CA GLY A 533 -14.14 -14.10 -5.25
C GLY A 533 -14.50 -14.36 -6.71
#